data_AF-A0A847GT94-F1
#
_entry.id   AF-A0A847GT94-F1
#
_cell.length_a   1.000
_cell.length_b   1.000
_cell.length_c   1.000
_cell.angle_alpha   90.00
_cell.angle_beta   90.00
_cell.angle_gamma   90.00
#
_symmetry.space_group_name_H-M   'P 1'
#
loop_
_entity.id
_entity.type
_entity.pdbx_description
1 polymer ?
#
loop_
_entity_poly.entity_id
_entity_poly.type
_entity_poly.pdbx_seq_one_letter_code
_entity_poly.pdbx_strand_id
1 'polypeptide(L)'
;MNEFTGLLRKKHEYGQGGYRADVKLLQLRNSFVNWWRNPSYFSRSEKQAVINELHSISSPARSWDIHELVGSKKRLWTEHVTGVDDVIANTLTYKGKVFPVAEVNYLLWGLVNHLAFEDGIAVAQTNFDSVIRKVELYRVALGGIFATQQFLSLKPDIETISGKIAWAAYGWNWVTNIDPPLPTEEAIQNARPDTVLWPHGMTAHAGDFTAGA
;
A
#
# COMPACT_ATOMS: atom_id res chain seq x y z
N MET A 1 7.69 6.10 -19.92
CA MET A 1 8.51 7.29 -19.63
C MET A 1 8.29 7.84 -18.21
N ASN A 2 7.67 7.08 -17.29
CA ASN A 2 7.18 7.60 -16.00
C ASN A 2 8.02 7.14 -14.80
N GLU A 3 8.54 5.92 -14.85
CA GLU A 3 9.28 5.31 -13.74
C GLU A 3 10.59 6.04 -13.42
N PHE A 4 11.40 6.30 -14.45
CA PHE A 4 12.66 7.01 -14.30
C PHE A 4 12.47 8.43 -13.74
N THR A 5 11.46 9.14 -14.22
CA THR A 5 11.12 10.49 -13.74
C THR A 5 10.63 10.48 -12.29
N GLY A 6 9.82 9.49 -11.89
CA GLY A 6 9.38 9.29 -10.50
C GLY A 6 10.56 9.01 -9.57
N LEU A 7 11.48 8.12 -9.98
CA LEU A 7 12.70 7.81 -9.23
C LEU A 7 13.63 9.02 -9.08
N LEU A 8 13.86 9.78 -10.16
CA LEU A 8 14.65 11.01 -10.10
C LEU A 8 14.02 12.02 -9.13
N ARG A 9 12.70 12.23 -9.23
CA ARG A 9 12.00 13.15 -8.34
C ARG A 9 12.13 12.70 -6.88
N LYS A 10 11.85 11.43 -6.58
CA LYS A 10 11.99 10.83 -5.25
C LYS A 10 13.38 11.06 -4.63
N LYS A 11 14.44 11.07 -5.45
CA LYS A 11 15.82 11.36 -5.00
C LYS A 11 16.08 12.84 -4.70
N HIS A 12 15.29 13.76 -5.25
CA HIS A 12 15.49 15.21 -5.09
C HIS A 12 14.52 15.87 -4.12
N GLU A 13 13.42 15.20 -3.75
CA GLU A 13 12.48 15.70 -2.74
C GLU A 13 13.15 15.80 -1.36
N TYR A 14 12.88 16.91 -0.68
CA TYR A 14 13.34 17.20 0.67
C TYR A 14 12.18 17.74 1.50
N GLY A 15 12.27 17.60 2.82
CA GLY A 15 11.24 18.03 3.74
C GLY A 15 10.91 16.98 4.79
N GLN A 16 9.87 17.25 5.54
CA GLN A 16 9.33 16.41 6.58
C GLN A 16 8.32 15.42 5.97
N GLY A 17 8.43 14.13 6.27
CA GLY A 17 7.41 13.16 5.88
C GLY A 17 6.07 13.44 6.57
N GLY A 18 4.98 12.88 6.06
CA GLY A 18 3.71 12.88 6.79
C GLY A 18 3.75 12.01 8.04
N TYR A 19 2.60 11.87 8.71
CA TYR A 19 2.46 11.18 9.98
C TYR A 19 3.18 9.83 10.05
N ARG A 20 3.66 9.51 11.25
CA ARG A 20 4.24 8.21 11.59
C ARG A 20 3.15 7.14 11.71
N ALA A 21 3.21 6.13 10.84
CA ALA A 21 2.20 5.09 10.68
C ALA A 21 2.57 3.73 11.29
N ASP A 22 3.75 3.60 11.93
CA ASP A 22 4.30 2.32 12.44
C ASP A 22 3.31 1.46 13.21
N VAL A 23 2.76 2.05 14.26
CA VAL A 23 1.85 1.38 15.19
C VAL A 23 0.56 1.02 14.47
N LYS A 24 0.03 1.95 13.65
CA LYS A 24 -1.24 1.77 12.97
C LYS A 24 -1.21 0.71 11.88
N LEU A 25 -0.15 0.68 11.08
CA LEU A 25 0.05 -0.38 10.10
C LEU A 25 0.23 -1.74 10.81
N LEU A 26 1.00 -1.81 11.90
CA LEU A 26 1.18 -3.06 12.64
C LEU A 26 -0.14 -3.57 13.26
N GLN A 27 -0.94 -2.66 13.82
CA GLN A 27 -2.28 -2.99 14.32
C GLN A 27 -3.17 -3.52 13.19
N LEU A 28 -3.19 -2.85 12.03
CA LEU A 28 -3.95 -3.28 10.86
C LEU A 28 -3.54 -4.68 10.41
N ARG A 29 -2.24 -4.96 10.30
CA ARG A 29 -1.70 -6.30 9.99
C ARG A 29 -2.17 -7.34 10.97
N ASN A 30 -2.01 -7.09 12.28
CA ASN A 30 -2.36 -8.05 13.30
C ASN A 30 -3.87 -8.35 13.32
N SER A 31 -4.70 -7.31 13.21
CA SER A 31 -6.15 -7.46 13.07
C SER A 31 -6.50 -8.30 11.84
N PHE A 32 -5.90 -8.00 10.70
CA PHE A 32 -6.17 -8.70 9.45
C PHE A 32 -5.75 -10.17 9.49
N VAL A 33 -4.53 -10.47 9.98
CA VAL A 33 -4.05 -11.84 10.13
C VAL A 33 -4.95 -12.64 11.06
N ASN A 34 -5.38 -12.05 12.18
CA ASN A 34 -6.30 -12.70 13.11
C ASN A 34 -7.65 -13.01 12.47
N TRP A 35 -8.23 -12.04 11.74
CA TRP A 35 -9.50 -12.25 11.05
C TRP A 35 -9.41 -13.30 9.95
N TRP A 36 -8.36 -13.24 9.13
CA TRP A 36 -8.17 -14.21 8.06
C TRP A 36 -8.03 -15.62 8.61
N ARG A 37 -7.24 -15.81 9.67
CA ARG A 37 -6.97 -17.14 10.23
C ARG A 37 -8.13 -17.70 11.06
N ASN A 38 -9.06 -16.86 11.52
CA ASN A 38 -10.17 -17.28 12.34
C ASN A 38 -11.42 -17.60 11.48
N PRO A 39 -11.88 -18.87 11.46
CA PRO A 39 -13.02 -19.30 10.63
C PRO A 39 -14.35 -18.65 10.99
N SER A 40 -14.49 -18.07 12.18
CA SER A 40 -15.68 -17.31 12.58
C SER A 40 -15.78 -15.94 11.89
N TYR A 41 -14.67 -15.44 11.31
CA TYR A 41 -14.66 -14.19 10.54
C TYR A 41 -14.57 -14.43 9.02
N PHE A 42 -13.84 -15.46 8.59
CA PHE A 42 -13.69 -15.80 7.17
C PHE A 42 -13.75 -17.30 6.93
N SER A 43 -14.85 -17.74 6.31
CA SER A 43 -14.95 -19.06 5.71
C SER A 43 -14.01 -19.19 4.50
N ARG A 44 -13.69 -20.43 4.12
CA ARG A 44 -12.87 -20.71 2.94
C ARG A 44 -13.49 -20.14 1.65
N SER A 45 -14.81 -20.19 1.51
CA SER A 45 -15.54 -19.65 0.35
C SER A 45 -15.44 -18.12 0.27
N GLU A 46 -15.53 -17.43 1.40
CA GLU A 46 -15.38 -15.97 1.44
C GLU A 46 -13.96 -15.57 1.06
N LYS A 47 -12.95 -16.28 1.57
CA LYS A 47 -11.53 -16.07 1.16
C LYS A 47 -11.32 -16.29 -0.34
N GLN A 48 -11.96 -17.30 -0.94
CA GLN A 48 -11.88 -17.53 -2.39
C GLN A 48 -12.56 -16.40 -3.17
N ALA A 49 -13.74 -15.94 -2.74
CA ALA A 49 -14.44 -14.83 -3.37
C ALA A 49 -13.61 -13.53 -3.32
N VAL A 50 -12.99 -13.27 -2.16
CA VAL A 50 -12.00 -12.22 -1.94
C VAL A 50 -10.86 -12.27 -2.98
N ILE A 51 -10.22 -13.43 -3.15
CA ILE A 51 -9.10 -13.58 -4.09
C ILE A 51 -9.56 -13.45 -5.54
N ASN A 52 -10.73 -13.97 -5.88
CA ASN A 52 -11.29 -13.81 -7.22
C ASN A 52 -11.53 -12.33 -7.55
N GLU A 53 -12.07 -11.57 -6.58
CA GLU A 53 -12.31 -10.13 -6.72
C GLU A 53 -10.99 -9.35 -6.85
N LEU A 54 -10.02 -9.66 -5.99
CA LEU A 54 -8.66 -9.06 -6.00
C LEU A 54 -8.01 -9.21 -7.38
N HIS A 55 -8.11 -10.39 -8.00
CA HIS A 55 -7.49 -10.70 -9.28
C HIS A 55 -8.38 -10.39 -10.49
N SER A 56 -9.58 -9.83 -10.28
CA SER A 56 -10.49 -9.39 -11.33
C SER A 56 -9.95 -8.16 -12.07
N ILE A 57 -10.21 -8.09 -13.38
CA ILE A 57 -9.76 -6.98 -14.24
C ILE A 57 -10.61 -5.71 -14.00
N SER A 58 -11.84 -5.86 -13.49
CA SER A 58 -12.79 -4.76 -13.27
C SER A 58 -12.70 -4.09 -11.89
N SER A 59 -12.04 -4.71 -10.91
CA SER A 59 -11.96 -4.21 -9.52
C SER A 59 -10.68 -3.47 -9.07
N PRO A 60 -9.63 -3.24 -9.88
CA PRO A 60 -8.30 -2.83 -9.36
C PRO A 60 -8.24 -1.41 -8.77
N ALA A 61 -9.34 -0.65 -8.80
CA ALA A 61 -9.44 0.67 -8.20
C ALA A 61 -10.16 0.71 -6.84
N ARG A 62 -10.69 -0.43 -6.35
CA ARG A 62 -11.49 -0.49 -5.11
C ARG A 62 -11.19 -1.68 -4.20
N SER A 63 -10.59 -2.73 -4.73
CA SER A 63 -10.34 -3.94 -3.97
C SER A 63 -8.94 -3.87 -3.35
N TRP A 64 -8.89 -3.77 -2.01
CA TRP A 64 -7.69 -4.01 -1.17
C TRP A 64 -6.72 -2.86 -0.97
N ASP A 65 -7.28 -1.67 -0.80
CA ASP A 65 -6.58 -0.49 -0.32
C ASP A 65 -6.78 -0.31 1.20
N ILE A 66 -5.79 0.29 1.86
CA ILE A 66 -6.00 0.97 3.14
C ILE A 66 -6.84 2.19 2.80
N HIS A 67 -8.10 2.21 3.23
CA HIS A 67 -9.13 3.17 2.83
C HIS A 67 -8.66 4.61 2.99
N GLU A 68 -8.03 4.87 4.12
CA GLU A 68 -7.52 6.17 4.46
C GLU A 68 -6.45 6.57 3.48
N LEU A 69 -5.67 5.64 2.91
CA LEU A 69 -4.55 5.82 1.98
C LEU A 69 -4.94 6.00 0.49
N VAL A 70 -6.24 6.11 0.18
CA VAL A 70 -6.75 6.18 -1.21
C VAL A 70 -6.80 7.62 -1.76
N GLY A 71 -6.55 7.75 -3.08
CA GLY A 71 -6.57 8.95 -3.93
C GLY A 71 -7.19 10.26 -3.38
N SER A 72 -8.48 10.29 -3.06
CA SER A 72 -9.19 11.51 -2.61
C SER A 72 -8.87 11.93 -1.18
N LYS A 73 -8.37 11.01 -0.36
CA LYS A 73 -7.99 11.23 1.03
C LYS A 73 -6.52 11.59 1.20
N LYS A 74 -5.70 11.51 0.15
CA LYS A 74 -4.26 11.85 0.16
C LYS A 74 -3.94 13.20 0.81
N ARG A 75 -4.81 14.20 0.62
CA ARG A 75 -4.69 15.53 1.21
C ARG A 75 -4.97 15.59 2.72
N LEU A 76 -5.70 14.61 3.26
CA LEU A 76 -6.12 14.57 4.65
C LEU A 76 -4.97 14.19 5.61
N TRP A 77 -3.85 13.67 5.09
CA TRP A 77 -2.80 13.07 5.94
C TRP A 77 -1.67 14.03 6.29
N THR A 78 -1.83 15.29 5.91
CA THR A 78 -0.94 16.39 6.27
C THR A 78 -1.70 17.54 6.93
N GLU A 79 -2.94 17.30 7.39
CA GLU A 79 -3.88 18.34 7.84
C GLU A 79 -3.49 19.05 9.14
N HIS A 80 -2.58 18.50 9.94
CA HIS A 80 -2.18 19.11 11.23
C HIS A 80 -0.70 19.35 11.42
N VAL A 81 0.08 19.49 10.34
CA VAL A 81 1.39 20.13 10.48
C VAL A 81 1.22 21.63 10.28
N THR A 82 0.72 22.31 11.31
CA THR A 82 0.68 23.77 11.35
C THR A 82 2.08 24.30 11.65
N GLY A 83 2.59 25.16 10.77
CA GLY A 83 3.84 25.90 10.99
C GLY A 83 5.10 25.35 10.31
N VAL A 84 4.97 24.41 9.37
CA VAL A 84 6.12 23.92 8.57
C VAL A 84 5.70 23.84 7.09
N ASP A 85 6.16 24.80 6.29
CA ASP A 85 6.00 24.81 4.83
C ASP A 85 6.80 23.68 4.12
N ASP A 86 7.50 22.83 4.88
CA ASP A 86 8.40 21.77 4.40
C ASP A 86 7.81 20.34 4.45
N VAL A 87 6.50 20.13 4.56
CA VAL A 87 5.93 18.77 4.52
C VAL A 87 5.82 18.23 3.09
N ILE A 88 6.36 17.04 2.85
CA ILE A 88 6.22 16.35 1.57
C ILE A 88 4.82 15.74 1.50
N ALA A 89 3.93 16.39 0.75
CA ALA A 89 2.54 15.95 0.58
C ALA A 89 2.45 14.48 0.11
N ASN A 90 1.39 13.80 0.53
CA ASN A 90 1.06 12.41 0.14
C ASN A 90 2.12 11.37 0.55
N THR A 91 2.92 11.68 1.59
CA THR A 91 3.88 10.74 2.18
C THR A 91 3.46 10.34 3.59
N LEU A 92 4.03 9.25 4.08
CA LEU A 92 3.96 8.86 5.48
C LEU A 92 5.34 8.49 5.99
N THR A 93 5.49 8.50 7.31
CA THR A 93 6.68 8.01 7.98
C THR A 93 6.46 6.58 8.46
N TYR A 94 7.35 5.67 8.09
CA TYR A 94 7.36 4.29 8.57
C TYR A 94 8.78 3.85 8.89
N LYS A 95 9.00 3.41 10.13
CA LYS A 95 10.24 2.90 10.70
C LYS A 95 11.42 3.83 10.43
N GLY A 96 11.20 5.12 10.65
CA GLY A 96 12.21 6.17 10.47
C GLY A 96 12.52 6.53 9.01
N LYS A 97 11.72 6.07 8.05
CA LYS A 97 11.86 6.39 6.62
C LYS A 97 10.56 6.98 6.07
N VAL A 98 10.68 7.77 5.00
CA VAL A 98 9.55 8.47 4.38
C VAL A 98 9.20 7.81 3.05
N PHE A 99 7.93 7.48 2.86
CA PHE A 99 7.45 6.78 1.68
C PHE A 99 6.21 7.44 1.07
N PRO A 100 6.06 7.41 -0.26
CA PRO A 100 4.80 7.74 -0.90
C PRO A 100 3.72 6.77 -0.42
N VAL A 101 2.60 7.30 0.07
CA VAL A 101 1.55 6.47 0.64
C VAL A 101 0.92 5.51 -0.38
N ALA A 102 0.78 5.95 -1.62
CA ALA A 102 0.20 5.11 -2.66
C ALA A 102 1.08 3.89 -3.00
N GLU A 103 2.38 3.92 -2.64
CA GLU A 103 3.23 2.74 -2.69
C GLU A 103 2.97 1.86 -1.47
N VAL A 104 2.94 2.46 -0.27
CA VAL A 104 2.64 1.77 1.00
C VAL A 104 1.30 1.04 0.94
N ASN A 105 0.32 1.56 0.19
CA ASN A 105 -0.99 0.94 0.04
C ASN A 105 -0.94 -0.51 -0.49
N TYR A 106 0.10 -0.86 -1.27
CA TYR A 106 0.30 -2.22 -1.80
C TYR A 106 0.75 -3.23 -0.74
N LEU A 107 1.01 -2.79 0.49
CA LEU A 107 1.28 -3.64 1.64
C LEU A 107 0.18 -4.70 1.84
N LEU A 108 -1.09 -4.30 1.76
CA LEU A 108 -2.22 -5.23 1.94
C LEU A 108 -2.32 -6.25 0.80
N TRP A 109 -1.97 -5.85 -0.43
CA TRP A 109 -1.93 -6.75 -1.58
C TRP A 109 -1.02 -7.95 -1.32
N GLY A 110 0.21 -7.69 -0.87
CA GLY A 110 1.17 -8.74 -0.52
C GLY A 110 0.68 -9.63 0.61
N LEU A 111 0.17 -9.00 1.68
CA LEU A 111 -0.28 -9.66 2.89
C LEU A 111 -1.43 -10.64 2.62
N VAL A 112 -2.45 -10.20 1.89
CA VAL A 112 -3.65 -11.01 1.58
C VAL A 112 -3.31 -12.20 0.71
N ASN A 113 -2.49 -12.00 -0.33
CA ASN A 113 -2.12 -13.10 -1.20
C ASN A 113 -1.26 -14.16 -0.48
N HIS A 114 -0.35 -13.77 0.43
CA HIS A 114 0.41 -14.75 1.20
C HIS A 114 -0.52 -15.57 2.10
N LEU A 115 -1.42 -14.92 2.84
CA LEU A 115 -2.40 -15.62 3.66
C LEU A 115 -3.28 -16.60 2.85
N ALA A 116 -3.70 -16.21 1.65
CA ALA A 116 -4.43 -17.10 0.75
C ALA A 116 -3.58 -18.25 0.21
N PHE A 117 -2.29 -18.00 -0.08
CA PHE A 117 -1.34 -19.03 -0.48
C PHE A 117 -1.12 -20.06 0.63
N GLU A 118 -0.93 -19.63 1.89
CA GLU A 118 -0.85 -20.52 3.06
C GLU A 118 -2.09 -21.42 3.19
N ASP A 119 -3.28 -20.90 2.88
CA ASP A 119 -4.55 -21.64 2.93
C ASP A 119 -4.81 -22.53 1.69
N GLY A 120 -3.92 -22.52 0.69
CA GLY A 120 -4.09 -23.27 -0.56
C GLY A 120 -5.20 -22.72 -1.46
N ILE A 121 -5.46 -21.41 -1.41
CA ILE A 121 -6.50 -20.71 -2.19
C ILE A 121 -5.87 -20.09 -3.42
N ALA A 122 -6.32 -20.54 -4.60
CA ALA A 122 -5.84 -20.08 -5.90
C ALA A 122 -4.30 -19.99 -6.01
N VAL A 123 -3.59 -21.01 -5.54
CA VAL A 123 -2.12 -21.06 -5.37
C VAL A 123 -1.34 -20.55 -6.60
N ALA A 124 -1.80 -20.86 -7.82
CA ALA A 124 -1.17 -20.41 -9.06
C ALA A 124 -1.24 -18.87 -9.26
N GLN A 125 -2.22 -18.21 -8.65
CA GLN A 125 -2.45 -16.76 -8.72
C GLN A 125 -1.88 -16.04 -7.49
N THR A 126 -1.93 -16.70 -6.33
CA THR A 126 -1.57 -16.12 -5.04
C THR A 126 -0.13 -16.37 -4.65
N ASN A 127 0.67 -17.18 -5.37
CA ASN A 127 2.10 -17.29 -5.07
C ASN A 127 2.87 -15.98 -5.30
N PHE A 128 4.05 -15.87 -4.68
CA PHE A 128 4.87 -14.66 -4.69
C PHE A 128 5.11 -14.10 -6.10
N ASP A 129 5.56 -14.93 -7.05
CA ASP A 129 5.89 -14.46 -8.41
C ASP A 129 4.65 -13.94 -9.15
N SER A 130 3.53 -14.66 -9.03
CA SER A 130 2.24 -14.24 -9.62
C SER A 130 1.76 -12.92 -9.03
N VAL A 131 1.90 -12.74 -7.72
CA VAL A 131 1.54 -11.51 -7.00
C VAL A 131 2.31 -10.31 -7.53
N ILE A 132 3.63 -10.43 -7.64
CA ILE A 132 4.49 -9.34 -8.10
C ILE A 132 4.20 -8.99 -9.57
N ARG A 133 4.10 -10.02 -10.42
CA ARG A 133 3.75 -9.82 -11.85
C ARG A 133 2.37 -9.19 -12.04
N LYS A 134 1.41 -9.50 -11.16
CA LYS A 134 0.06 -8.92 -11.23
C LYS A 134 0.08 -7.43 -10.87
N VAL A 135 0.86 -7.02 -9.87
CA VAL A 135 1.07 -5.59 -9.52
C VAL A 135 1.66 -4.82 -10.71
N GLU A 136 2.67 -5.40 -11.35
CA GLU A 136 3.27 -4.84 -12.57
C GLU A 136 2.24 -4.74 -13.70
N LEU A 137 1.53 -5.84 -13.99
CA LEU A 137 0.54 -5.92 -15.06
C LEU A 137 -0.65 -4.97 -14.86
N TYR A 138 -1.16 -4.79 -13.64
CA TYR A 138 -2.25 -3.84 -13.39
C TYR A 138 -1.86 -2.40 -13.72
N ARG A 139 -0.58 -2.04 -13.64
CA ARG A 139 -0.13 -0.68 -13.95
C ARG A 139 0.40 -0.54 -15.38
N VAL A 140 0.90 -1.62 -15.98
CA VAL A 140 1.29 -1.66 -17.40
C VAL A 140 0.08 -1.82 -18.33
N ALA A 141 -0.86 -2.73 -18.02
CA ALA A 141 -1.98 -3.10 -18.89
C ALA A 141 -3.26 -2.27 -18.66
N LEU A 142 -3.54 -1.82 -17.42
CA LEU A 142 -4.66 -0.90 -17.13
C LEU A 142 -4.19 0.57 -16.99
N GLY A 143 -3.01 0.86 -17.56
CA GLY A 143 -2.49 2.20 -17.82
C GLY A 143 -3.37 3.09 -18.73
N GLY A 144 -4.61 2.68 -19.02
CA GLY A 144 -5.63 3.48 -19.71
C GLY A 144 -6.32 4.50 -18.78
N ILE A 145 -7.52 4.96 -19.16
CA ILE A 145 -8.23 6.18 -18.69
C ILE A 145 -8.11 6.54 -17.19
N PHE A 146 -8.01 5.59 -16.25
CA PHE A 146 -7.82 5.87 -14.82
C PHE A 146 -6.36 6.09 -14.40
N ALA A 147 -5.42 5.35 -15.00
CA ALA A 147 -4.03 5.76 -14.97
C ALA A 147 -3.88 7.08 -15.73
N THR A 148 -4.64 7.31 -16.82
CA THR A 148 -4.70 8.60 -17.51
C THR A 148 -5.24 9.71 -16.61
N GLN A 149 -6.14 9.48 -15.66
CA GLN A 149 -6.55 10.51 -14.69
C GLN A 149 -5.50 10.77 -13.58
N GLN A 150 -4.74 9.75 -13.16
CA GLN A 150 -3.51 9.94 -12.38
C GLN A 150 -2.36 10.56 -13.23
N PHE A 151 -2.42 10.41 -14.55
CA PHE A 151 -1.48 10.99 -15.53
C PHE A 151 -1.87 12.42 -15.93
N LEU A 152 -3.16 12.74 -15.90
CA LEU A 152 -3.77 14.04 -16.23
C LEU A 152 -3.84 14.96 -15.00
N SER A 153 -3.60 14.46 -13.79
CA SER A 153 -3.06 15.35 -12.76
C SER A 153 -1.68 15.79 -13.22
N LEU A 154 -1.61 17.00 -13.78
CA LEU A 154 -0.42 17.67 -14.35
C LEU A 154 0.71 17.94 -13.34
N LYS A 155 0.84 17.11 -12.31
CA LYS A 155 1.95 17.13 -11.37
C LYS A 155 2.69 15.79 -11.50
N PRO A 156 4.02 15.79 -11.70
CA PRO A 156 4.77 14.55 -11.58
C PRO A 156 4.47 13.97 -10.19
N ASP A 157 4.19 12.68 -10.07
CA ASP A 157 4.01 12.02 -8.78
C ASP A 157 5.32 11.37 -8.35
N ILE A 158 5.63 11.41 -7.06
CA ILE A 158 6.80 10.76 -6.44
C ILE A 158 6.66 9.23 -6.34
N GLU A 159 5.57 8.70 -6.88
CA GLU A 159 5.15 7.30 -6.82
C GLU A 159 5.71 6.51 -8.01
N THR A 160 6.11 5.27 -7.75
CA THR A 160 6.80 4.40 -8.71
C THR A 160 6.15 3.01 -8.75
N ILE A 161 6.29 2.32 -9.88
CA ILE A 161 5.85 0.93 -10.02
C ILE A 161 6.76 0.03 -9.17
N SER A 162 8.08 0.26 -9.19
CA SER A 162 9.07 -0.41 -8.35
C SER A 162 8.72 -0.29 -6.86
N GLY A 163 8.38 0.91 -6.38
CA GLY A 163 7.91 1.14 -5.02
C GLY A 163 6.68 0.31 -4.65
N LYS A 164 5.64 0.28 -5.50
CA LYS A 164 4.43 -0.54 -5.28
C LYS A 164 4.76 -2.04 -5.23
N ILE A 165 5.62 -2.51 -6.13
CA ILE A 165 6.12 -3.90 -6.14
C ILE A 165 6.86 -4.20 -4.84
N ALA A 166 7.75 -3.32 -4.40
CA ALA A 166 8.55 -3.50 -3.20
C ALA A 166 7.67 -3.55 -1.94
N TRP A 167 6.62 -2.72 -1.86
CA TRP A 167 5.64 -2.76 -0.77
C TRP A 167 4.75 -3.99 -0.79
N ALA A 168 4.36 -4.49 -1.97
CA ALA A 168 3.70 -5.80 -2.08
C ALA A 168 4.62 -6.94 -1.62
N ALA A 169 5.90 -6.93 -2.00
CA ALA A 169 6.88 -7.91 -1.53
C ALA A 169 7.10 -7.82 -0.02
N TYR A 170 7.18 -6.60 0.53
CA TYR A 170 7.27 -6.38 1.97
C TYR A 170 6.04 -6.96 2.67
N GLY A 171 4.82 -6.63 2.21
CA GLY A 171 3.56 -7.12 2.78
C GLY A 171 3.44 -8.64 2.75
N TRP A 172 3.91 -9.27 1.67
CA TRP A 172 4.03 -10.72 1.58
C TRP A 172 4.89 -11.27 2.73
N ASN A 173 6.14 -10.81 2.84
CA ASN A 173 7.05 -11.29 3.88
C ASN A 173 6.58 -10.92 5.30
N TRP A 174 5.77 -9.87 5.42
CA TRP A 174 5.29 -9.37 6.70
C TRP A 174 4.26 -10.28 7.37
N VAL A 175 3.70 -11.26 6.67
CA VAL A 175 2.82 -12.27 7.30
C VAL A 175 3.60 -13.15 8.28
N THR A 176 4.78 -13.61 7.89
CA THR A 176 5.57 -14.61 8.65
C THR A 176 6.73 -14.00 9.45
N ASN A 177 7.19 -12.80 9.07
CA ASN A 177 8.19 -12.05 9.82
C ASN A 177 7.56 -10.72 10.27
N ILE A 178 7.63 -10.35 11.56
CA ILE A 178 7.08 -9.08 12.07
C ILE A 178 7.95 -7.86 11.71
N ASP A 179 9.22 -8.10 11.38
CA ASP A 179 10.20 -7.08 10.99
C ASP A 179 11.00 -7.50 9.74
N PRO A 180 10.33 -7.67 8.58
CA PRO A 180 11.02 -7.97 7.34
C PRO A 180 11.83 -6.75 6.88
N PRO A 181 12.87 -6.95 6.04
CA PRO A 181 13.64 -5.85 5.50
C PRO A 181 12.76 -4.83 4.79
N LEU A 182 12.86 -3.56 5.20
CA LEU A 182 12.13 -2.47 4.55
C LEU A 182 12.63 -2.23 3.13
N PRO A 183 11.77 -1.78 2.21
CA PRO A 183 12.18 -1.37 0.87
C PRO A 183 12.88 -0.01 0.92
N THR A 184 14.03 0.09 1.58
CA THR A 184 14.70 1.38 1.87
C THR A 184 15.19 2.11 0.63
N GLU A 185 15.43 1.40 -0.47
CA GLU A 185 15.75 2.00 -1.77
C GLU A 185 14.57 2.80 -2.34
N GLU A 186 13.35 2.45 -1.94
CA GLU A 186 12.12 3.11 -2.34
C GLU A 186 11.70 4.26 -1.43
N ALA A 187 12.47 4.51 -0.37
CA ALA A 187 12.27 5.67 0.49
C ALA A 187 12.72 6.97 -0.21
N ILE A 188 12.11 8.09 0.18
CA ILE A 188 12.62 9.43 -0.16
C ILE A 188 13.92 9.65 0.62
N GLN A 189 15.03 9.78 -0.10
CA GLN A 189 16.37 9.70 0.50
C GLN A 189 16.75 10.93 1.33
N ASN A 190 16.23 12.12 0.98
CA ASN A 190 16.57 13.38 1.63
C ASN A 190 15.46 13.92 2.54
N ALA A 191 14.46 13.09 2.85
CA ALA A 191 13.36 13.47 3.73
C ALA A 191 13.63 13.11 5.20
N ARG A 192 13.13 13.95 6.10
CA ARG A 192 13.17 13.72 7.55
C ARG A 192 11.90 12.97 7.99
N PRO A 193 12.03 11.90 8.80
CA PRO A 193 10.87 11.17 9.32
C PRO A 193 10.11 12.00 10.35
N ASP A 194 8.78 11.92 10.32
CA ASP A 194 7.90 12.57 11.30
C ASP A 194 7.82 11.75 12.59
N THR A 195 7.68 12.48 13.69
CA THR A 195 7.49 11.94 15.03
C THR A 195 6.02 11.93 15.42
N VAL A 196 5.21 12.78 14.79
CA VAL A 196 3.77 12.88 15.05
C VAL A 196 3.09 11.59 14.57
N LEU A 197 2.39 10.92 15.49
CA LEU A 197 1.68 9.69 15.19
C LEU A 197 0.46 9.94 14.32
N TRP A 198 0.16 8.96 13.48
CA TRP A 198 -1.06 8.91 12.70
C TRP A 198 -2.29 9.01 13.64
N PRO A 199 -3.13 10.05 13.50
CA PRO A 199 -4.16 10.35 14.49
C PRO A 199 -5.49 9.60 14.26
N HIS A 200 -5.67 8.96 13.10
CA HIS A 200 -6.94 8.33 12.71
C HIS A 200 -6.90 6.80 12.82
N GLY A 201 -8.06 6.15 12.80
CA GLY A 201 -8.12 4.71 12.54
C GLY A 201 -7.59 4.40 11.13
N MET A 202 -7.03 3.20 10.94
CA MET A 202 -6.74 2.67 9.61
C MET A 202 -7.67 1.51 9.30
N THR A 203 -8.36 1.57 8.16
CA THR A 203 -9.28 0.54 7.71
C THR A 203 -8.82 -0.06 6.39
N ALA A 204 -8.83 -1.39 6.28
CA ALA A 204 -8.62 -2.14 5.06
C ALA A 204 -9.98 -2.49 4.45
N HIS A 205 -10.12 -2.36 3.14
CA HIS A 205 -11.26 -2.90 2.41
C HIS A 205 -10.91 -4.17 1.65
N ALA A 206 -11.93 -4.99 1.43
CA ALA A 206 -11.78 -6.40 1.13
C ALA A 206 -12.95 -6.91 0.27
N GLY A 207 -13.14 -6.30 -0.91
CA GLY A 207 -14.46 -6.35 -1.56
C GLY A 207 -15.48 -5.58 -0.70
N ASP A 208 -16.60 -6.21 -0.35
CA ASP A 208 -17.61 -5.63 0.55
C ASP A 208 -17.20 -5.63 2.03
N PHE A 209 -16.09 -6.30 2.39
CA PHE A 209 -15.62 -6.37 3.77
C PHE A 209 -14.78 -5.14 4.16
N THR A 210 -14.90 -4.71 5.42
CA THR A 210 -14.16 -3.58 6.00
C THR A 210 -13.54 -3.98 7.34
N ALA A 211 -12.28 -3.63 7.54
CA ALA A 211 -11.43 -4.15 8.62
C ALA A 211 -10.62 -3.01 9.26
N GLY A 212 -10.85 -2.65 10.54
CA GLY A 212 -10.24 -1.45 11.18
C GLY A 212 -9.16 -1.67 12.28
N ALA A 213 -8.31 -0.67 12.48
CA ALA A 213 -7.26 -0.57 13.50
C ALA A 213 -7.21 0.82 14.18
#